data_AF-A0A7Z9Y9Z6-F1
#
_entry.id   AF-A0A7Z9Y9Z6-F1
#
_cell.length_a   1.000
_cell.length_b   1.000
_cell.length_c   1.000
_cell.angle_alpha   90.00
_cell.angle_beta   90.00
_cell.angle_gamma   90.00
#
_symmetry.space_group_name_H-M   'P 1'
#
loop_
_entity.id
_entity.type
_entity.pdbx_description
1 polymer ?
#
loop_
_entity_poly.entity_id
_entity_poly.type
_entity_poly.pdbx_seq_one_letter_code
_entity_poly.pdbx_strand_id
1 'polypeptide(L)' 'MPIARFEEIEAWQAARELSQAIYDATAQVSLSKDYGLRDQMQRATVSIMANIARPVK' A
#
# COMPACT_ATOMS: atom_id res chain seq x y z
N MET A 1 11.09 -20.32 11.45
CA MET A 1 12.21 -19.39 11.17
C MET A 1 11.81 -18.00 11.62
N PRO A 2 12.70 -17.21 12.23
CA PRO A 2 12.42 -15.79 12.43
C PRO A 2 12.33 -15.09 11.05
N ILE A 3 11.41 -14.16 10.92
CA ILE A 3 11.30 -13.29 9.74
C ILE A 3 12.50 -12.35 9.78
N ALA A 4 13.33 -12.37 8.73
CA ALA A 4 14.52 -11.53 8.63
C ALA A 4 14.26 -10.25 7.84
N ARG A 5 13.22 -10.27 6.99
CA ARG A 5 12.88 -9.19 6.06
C ARG A 5 11.38 -8.95 6.05
N PHE A 6 10.97 -7.69 5.99
CA PHE A 6 9.54 -7.35 5.96
C PHE A 6 8.85 -7.90 4.71
N GLU A 7 9.59 -8.10 3.62
CA GLU A 7 9.05 -8.67 2.38
C GLU A 7 8.60 -10.12 2.52
N GLU A 8 9.04 -10.84 3.56
CA GLU A 8 8.61 -12.22 3.86
C GLU A 8 7.26 -12.25 4.61
N ILE A 9 6.79 -11.12 5.13
CA ILE A 9 5.51 -11.03 5.85
C ILE A 9 4.37 -11.09 4.83
N GLU A 10 3.52 -12.12 4.91
CA GLU A 10 2.34 -12.27 4.04
C GLU A 10 1.44 -11.03 4.05
N ALA A 11 1.21 -10.44 5.23
CA ALA A 11 0.45 -9.20 5.35
C ALA A 11 1.10 -8.01 4.61
N TRP A 12 2.44 -7.94 4.53
CA TRP A 12 3.14 -6.91 3.77
C TRP A 12 2.98 -7.14 2.26
N GLN A 13 3.06 -8.40 1.82
CA GLN A 13 2.83 -8.77 0.41
C GLN A 13 1.40 -8.44 -0.02
N ALA A 14 0.40 -8.79 0.78
CA ALA A 14 -0.99 -8.43 0.54
C ALA A 14 -1.20 -6.90 0.52
N ALA A 15 -0.55 -6.16 1.42
CA ALA A 15 -0.60 -4.70 1.43
C ALA A 15 0.04 -4.09 0.16
N ARG A 16 1.08 -4.71 -0.39
CA ARG A 16 1.71 -4.30 -1.65
C ARG A 16 0.77 -4.51 -2.84
N GLU A 17 0.10 -5.67 -2.91
CA GLU A 17 -0.91 -5.95 -3.95
C GLU A 17 -2.08 -4.97 -3.86
N LEU A 18 -2.57 -4.68 -2.64
CA LEU A 18 -3.60 -3.68 -2.40
C LEU A 18 -3.15 -2.29 -2.86
N SER A 19 -1.90 -1.90 -2.58
CA SER A 19 -1.37 -0.61 -3.01
C SER A 19 -1.36 -0.50 -4.53
N GLN A 20 -0.89 -1.54 -5.24
CA GLN A 20 -0.93 -1.58 -6.71
C GLN A 20 -2.36 -1.42 -7.24
N ALA A 21 -3.31 -2.17 -6.71
CA ALA A 21 -4.72 -2.08 -7.12
C ALA A 21 -5.30 -0.68 -6.90
N ILE A 22 -4.93 0.00 -5.83
CA ILE A 22 -5.36 1.38 -5.55
C ILE A 22 -4.70 2.39 -6.49
N TYR A 23 -3.42 2.22 -6.83
CA TYR A 23 -2.78 3.04 -7.85
C TYR A 23 -3.45 2.87 -9.22
N ASP A 24 -3.76 1.63 -9.62
CA ASP A 24 -4.43 1.34 -10.88
C ASP A 24 -5.85 1.91 -10.91
N ALA A 25 -6.63 1.75 -9.84
CA ALA A 25 -7.97 2.30 -9.72
C ALA A 25 -7.97 3.84 -9.75
N THR A 26 -7.03 4.46 -9.05
CA THR A 26 -6.96 5.92 -8.96
C THR A 26 -6.32 6.59 -10.18
N ALA A 27 -5.67 5.83 -11.06
CA ALA A 27 -5.20 6.30 -12.37
C ALA A 27 -6.34 6.42 -13.40
N GLN A 28 -7.50 5.79 -13.16
CA GLN A 28 -8.65 5.86 -14.07
C GLN A 28 -9.21 7.29 -14.14
N VAL A 29 -9.72 7.68 -15.32
CA VAL A 29 -10.18 9.06 -15.62
C VAL A 29 -11.22 9.58 -14.61
N SER A 30 -12.06 8.71 -14.06
CA SER A 30 -13.09 9.04 -13.07
C SER A 30 -12.52 9.49 -11.73
N LEU A 31 -11.38 8.93 -11.31
CA LEU A 31 -10.75 9.20 -10.00
C LEU A 31 -9.47 10.03 -10.11
N SER A 32 -8.83 10.08 -11.28
CA SER A 32 -7.54 10.73 -11.44
C SER A 32 -7.56 12.24 -11.21
N LYS A 33 -8.73 12.87 -11.38
CA LYS A 33 -8.98 14.31 -11.14
C LYS A 33 -9.57 14.60 -9.76
N ASP A 34 -10.01 13.59 -9.00
CA ASP A 34 -10.39 13.76 -7.60
C ASP A 34 -9.12 13.67 -6.73
N TYR A 35 -8.35 14.76 -6.75
CA TYR A 35 -7.06 14.85 -6.06
C TYR A 35 -7.18 14.54 -4.57
N GLY A 36 -8.27 14.96 -3.92
CA GLY A 36 -8.48 14.74 -2.50
C GLY A 36 -8.69 13.28 -2.15
N LEU A 37 -9.60 12.61 -2.86
CA LEU A 37 -9.90 11.19 -2.63
C LEU A 37 -8.73 10.30 -3.06
N ARG A 38 -8.19 10.54 -4.26
CA ARG A 38 -7.03 9.81 -4.80
C ARG A 38 -5.85 9.84 -3.83
N ASP A 39 -5.45 11.02 -3.39
CA ASP A 39 -4.24 11.15 -2.55
C ASP A 39 -4.46 10.52 -1.17
N GLN A 40 -5.68 10.59 -0.61
CA GLN A 40 -6.03 9.90 0.63
C GLN A 40 -5.94 8.38 0.48
N MET A 41 -6.50 7.81 -0.60
CA MET A 41 -6.47 6.37 -0.85
C MET A 41 -5.02 5.87 -1.03
N GLN A 42 -4.23 6.54 -1.88
CA GLN A 42 -2.84 6.15 -2.12
C GLN A 42 -2.01 6.22 -0.82
N ARG A 43 -2.09 7.32 -0.07
CA ARG A 43 -1.35 7.48 1.20
C ARG A 43 -1.77 6.47 2.26
N ALA A 44 -3.07 6.14 2.34
CA ALA A 44 -3.56 5.13 3.28
C ALA A 44 -2.94 3.76 2.99
N THR A 45 -2.88 3.32 1.73
CA THR A 45 -2.26 2.03 1.39
C THR A 45 -0.77 1.96 1.70
N VAL A 46 -0.02 3.03 1.39
CA VAL A 46 1.41 3.12 1.71
C VAL A 46 1.64 3.07 3.22
N SER A 47 0.76 3.70 4.01
CA SER A 47 0.81 3.66 5.48
C SER A 47 0.70 2.24 6.03
N ILE A 48 -0.17 1.39 5.45
CA ILE A 48 -0.31 -0.01 5.87
C ILE A 48 1.03 -0.75 5.71
N MET A 49 1.65 -0.67 4.52
CA MET A 49 2.94 -1.29 4.25
C MET A 49 4.03 -0.80 5.21
N ALA A 50 4.10 0.51 5.46
CA ALA A 50 5.08 1.11 6.37
C ALA A 50 4.90 0.67 7.83
N ASN A 51 3.66 0.49 8.30
CA ASN A 51 3.38 0.00 9.65
C ASN A 51 3.70 -1.49 9.81
N ILE A 52 3.50 -2.30 8.77
CA ILE A 52 3.88 -3.73 8.78
C ILE A 52 5.40 -3.89 8.74
N ALA A 53 6.11 -3.04 7.99
CA ALA A 53 7.56 -3.10 7.89
C ALA A 53 8.27 -2.58 9.16
N ARG A 54 7.67 -1.63 9.90
CA ARG A 54 8.30 -0.98 11.07
C ARG A 54 8.95 -1.92 12.10
N PRO A 55 8.33 -3.06 12.51
CA PRO A 55 8.91 -3.96 13.50
C PRO A 55 10.12 -4.75 13.00
N VAL A 56 10.33 -4.78 11.68
CA VAL A 56 11.44 -5.48 11.03
C VAL A 56 12.45 -4.44 10.56
N LYS A 57 13.55 -4.29 11.29
CA LYS A 57 14.69 -3.45 10.93
C LYS A 57 15.88 -4.31 10.53
#